data_AF-A0A2T1F6D0-F1
#
_entry.id   AF-A0A2T1F6D0-F1
#
_cell.length_a   1.000
_cell.length_b   1.000
_cell.length_c   1.000
_cell.angle_alpha   90.00
_cell.angle_beta   90.00
_cell.angle_gamma   90.00
#
_symmetry.space_group_name_H-M   'P 1'
#
loop_
_entity.id
_entity.type
_entity.pdbx_description
1 polymer ?
#
loop_
_entity_poly.entity_id
_entity_poly.type
_entity_poly.pdbx_seq_one_letter_code
_entity_poly.pdbx_strand_id
1 'polypeptide(L)'
;LWEEGINRLKMVPVDNPGYLNAQTKLAEYQKNSGIAKIRLQAETDSAKAFQESKSLLASLQNTVNSTSQNPGYAVSQLQQIINQLESVKPGTTVYPESQKWLQSARKKQQEWQKN
;
A
#
# COMPACT_ATOMS: atom_id res chain seq x y z
N LEU A 1 -20.09 -8.85 -8.63
CA LEU A 1 -20.26 -8.07 -9.88
C LEU A 1 -19.31 -8.54 -10.99
N TRP A 2 -17.98 -8.37 -10.91
CA TRP A 2 -17.06 -8.81 -11.97
C TRP A 2 -17.05 -10.34 -12.20
N GLU A 3 -16.91 -11.12 -11.13
CA GLU A 3 -16.87 -12.59 -11.22
C GLU A 3 -18.17 -13.17 -11.74
N GLU A 4 -19.30 -12.59 -11.32
CA GLU A 4 -20.62 -12.95 -11.81
C GLU A 4 -20.78 -12.65 -13.32
N GLY A 5 -20.35 -11.47 -13.78
CA GLY A 5 -20.35 -11.14 -15.21
C GLY A 5 -19.47 -12.09 -16.03
N ILE A 6 -18.28 -12.42 -15.54
CA ILE A 6 -17.39 -13.41 -16.14
C ILE A 6 -18.09 -14.78 -16.25
N ASN A 7 -18.74 -15.23 -15.19
CA ASN A 7 -19.43 -16.52 -15.18
C ASN A 7 -20.59 -16.56 -16.18
N ARG A 8 -21.38 -15.47 -16.28
CA ARG A 8 -22.46 -15.36 -17.28
C ARG A 8 -21.92 -15.38 -18.71
N LEU A 9 -20.82 -14.66 -18.99
CA LEU A 9 -20.22 -14.60 -20.33
C LEU A 9 -19.62 -15.94 -20.79
N LYS A 10 -19.09 -16.75 -19.86
CA LYS A 10 -18.61 -18.12 -20.15
C LYS A 10 -19.71 -19.09 -20.59
N MET A 11 -20.96 -18.82 -20.22
CA MET A 11 -22.10 -19.68 -20.52
C MET A 11 -22.70 -19.42 -21.91
N VAL A 12 -22.24 -18.41 -22.64
CA VAL A 12 -22.75 -18.10 -23.98
C VAL A 12 -22.34 -19.20 -24.97
N PRO A 13 -23.29 -19.91 -25.61
CA PRO A 13 -22.99 -20.97 -26.57
C PRO A 13 -22.28 -20.47 -27.83
N VAL A 14 -21.47 -21.33 -28.46
CA VAL A 14 -20.69 -21.00 -29.67
C VAL A 14 -21.56 -20.71 -30.90
N ASP A 15 -22.74 -21.30 -30.96
CA ASP A 15 -23.76 -21.10 -31.99
C ASP A 15 -24.61 -19.84 -31.76
N ASN A 16 -24.45 -19.18 -30.60
CA ASN A 16 -25.12 -17.90 -30.36
C ASN A 16 -24.52 -16.81 -31.28
N PRO A 17 -25.35 -16.05 -32.02
CA PRO A 17 -24.86 -14.96 -32.88
C PRO A 17 -24.01 -13.90 -32.16
N GLY A 18 -24.18 -13.75 -30.85
CA GLY A 18 -23.41 -12.86 -29.99
C GLY A 18 -22.15 -13.47 -29.37
N TYR A 19 -21.78 -14.71 -29.70
CA TYR A 19 -20.67 -15.43 -29.05
C TYR A 19 -19.34 -14.64 -29.12
N LEU A 20 -18.96 -14.13 -30.29
CA LEU A 20 -17.70 -13.38 -30.44
C LEU A 20 -17.68 -12.10 -29.58
N ASN A 21 -18.81 -11.40 -29.49
CA ASN A 21 -18.95 -10.24 -28.62
C ASN A 21 -18.84 -10.64 -27.14
N ALA A 22 -19.45 -11.76 -26.76
CA ALA A 22 -19.36 -12.30 -25.40
C ALA A 22 -17.93 -12.69 -25.02
N GLN A 23 -17.18 -13.34 -25.92
CA GLN A 23 -15.77 -13.69 -25.70
C GLN A 23 -14.88 -12.46 -25.60
N THR A 24 -15.12 -11.44 -26.44
CA THR A 24 -14.41 -10.16 -26.34
C THR A 24 -14.65 -9.50 -24.99
N LYS A 25 -15.90 -9.47 -24.53
CA LYS A 25 -16.26 -8.89 -23.23
C LYS A 25 -15.72 -9.71 -22.05
N LEU A 26 -15.66 -11.04 -22.19
CA LEU A 26 -15.09 -11.94 -21.20
C LEU A 26 -13.60 -11.63 -20.98
N ALA A 27 -12.83 -11.49 -22.06
CA ALA A 27 -11.41 -11.12 -21.98
C ALA A 27 -11.20 -9.75 -21.32
N GLU A 28 -12.02 -8.76 -21.69
CA GLU A 28 -12.02 -7.43 -21.08
C GLU A 28 -12.29 -7.50 -19.55
N TYR A 29 -13.31 -8.27 -19.15
CA TYR A 29 -13.71 -8.39 -17.75
C TYR A 29 -12.66 -9.12 -16.91
N GLN A 30 -12.07 -10.20 -17.46
CA GLN A 30 -10.98 -10.92 -16.81
C GLN A 30 -9.77 -10.01 -16.58
N LYS A 31 -9.38 -9.23 -17.60
CA LYS A 31 -8.31 -8.24 -17.49
C LYS A 31 -8.61 -7.20 -16.42
N ASN A 32 -9.79 -6.58 -16.46
CA ASN A 32 -10.18 -5.53 -15.52
C ASN A 32 -10.27 -6.07 -14.08
N SER A 33 -10.80 -7.28 -13.89
CA SER A 33 -10.85 -7.93 -12.58
C SER A 33 -9.45 -8.22 -12.03
N GLY A 34 -8.53 -8.71 -12.87
CA GLY A 34 -7.13 -8.92 -12.48
C GLY A 34 -6.45 -7.62 -12.05
N ILE A 35 -6.60 -6.55 -12.84
CA ILE A 35 -6.06 -5.22 -12.51
C ILE A 35 -6.65 -4.71 -11.18
N ALA A 36 -7.96 -4.83 -11.00
CA ALA A 36 -8.62 -4.38 -9.77
C ALA A 36 -8.11 -5.13 -8.54
N LYS A 37 -7.92 -6.46 -8.62
CA LYS A 37 -7.36 -7.28 -7.53
C LYS A 37 -5.94 -6.84 -7.17
N ILE A 38 -5.07 -6.61 -8.16
CA ILE A 38 -3.70 -6.13 -7.93
C ILE A 38 -3.71 -4.75 -7.26
N ARG A 39 -4.56 -3.82 -7.73
CA ARG A 39 -4.68 -2.47 -7.14
C ARG A 39 -5.20 -2.51 -5.71
N LEU A 40 -6.21 -3.35 -5.43
CA LEU A 40 -6.75 -3.52 -4.09
C LEU A 40 -5.71 -4.08 -3.12
N GLN A 41 -4.90 -5.06 -3.56
CA GLN A 41 -3.81 -5.58 -2.75
C GLN A 41 -2.77 -4.49 -2.45
N ALA A 42 -2.35 -3.72 -3.48
CA ALA A 42 -1.42 -2.62 -3.29
C ALA A 42 -1.93 -1.55 -2.32
N GLU A 43 -3.22 -1.22 -2.40
CA GLU A 43 -3.89 -0.30 -1.48
C GLU A 43 -3.88 -0.84 -0.05
N THR A 44 -4.26 -2.11 0.12
CA THR A 44 -4.32 -2.76 1.44
C THR A 44 -2.95 -2.83 2.10
N ASP A 45 -1.93 -3.28 1.35
CA ASP A 45 -0.55 -3.37 1.85
C ASP A 45 -0.01 -1.99 2.24
N SER A 46 -0.29 -0.98 1.41
CA SER A 46 0.16 0.40 1.64
C SER A 46 -0.53 1.04 2.84
N ALA A 47 -1.84 0.82 3.00
CA ALA A 47 -2.58 1.28 4.16
C ALA A 47 -2.07 0.63 5.46
N LYS A 48 -1.77 -0.68 5.42
CA LYS A 48 -1.18 -1.41 6.55
C LYS A 48 0.20 -0.85 6.91
N ALA A 49 1.10 -0.72 5.93
CA ALA A 49 2.44 -0.17 6.16
C ALA A 49 2.38 1.24 6.73
N PHE A 50 1.48 2.09 6.20
CA PHE A 50 1.31 3.43 6.72
C PHE A 50 0.80 3.42 8.17
N GLN A 51 -0.16 2.55 8.51
CA GLN A 51 -0.65 2.42 9.88
C GLN A 51 0.43 1.92 10.85
N GLU A 52 1.25 0.95 10.43
CA GLU A 52 2.38 0.47 11.23
C GLU A 52 3.40 1.58 11.48
N SER A 53 3.66 2.44 10.48
CA SER A 53 4.52 3.62 10.65
C SER A 53 3.97 4.60 11.71
N LYS A 54 2.64 4.77 11.78
CA LYS A 54 1.98 5.59 12.82
C LYS A 54 2.17 5.00 14.21
N SER A 55 2.01 3.69 14.36
CA SER A 55 2.23 2.99 15.64
C SER A 55 3.70 3.05 16.09
N LEU A 56 4.64 2.90 15.17
CA LEU A 56 6.07 3.03 15.45
C LEU A 56 6.42 4.47 15.85
N LEU A 57 5.85 5.48 15.20
CA LEU A 57 6.05 6.88 15.56
C LEU A 57 5.56 7.18 16.98
N ALA A 58 4.38 6.70 17.36
CA ALA A 58 3.89 6.86 18.73
C ALA A 58 4.83 6.20 19.76
N SER A 59 5.37 5.02 19.44
CA SER A 59 6.34 4.32 20.29
C SER A 59 7.67 5.08 20.40
N LEU A 60 8.14 5.68 19.30
CA LEU A 60 9.33 6.51 19.28
C LEU A 60 9.15 7.77 20.14
N GLN A 61 8.00 8.43 20.07
CA GLN A 61 7.70 9.60 20.90
C GLN A 61 7.77 9.27 22.40
N ASN A 62 7.22 8.13 22.82
CA ASN A 62 7.32 7.67 24.20
C ASN A 62 8.78 7.42 24.62
N THR A 63 9.59 6.86 23.73
CA THR A 63 11.01 6.58 23.97
C THR A 63 11.81 7.88 24.13
N VAL A 64 11.64 8.84 23.23
CA VAL A 64 12.37 10.11 23.25
C VAL A 64 12.01 10.95 24.48
N ASN A 65 10.78 10.84 24.97
CA ASN A 65 10.30 11.56 26.16
C ASN A 65 10.69 10.89 27.49
N SER A 66 11.21 9.65 27.46
CA SER A 66 11.59 8.91 28.67
C SER A 66 13.04 9.23 29.06
N THR A 67 13.31 9.39 30.37
CA THR A 67 14.59 9.84 30.94
C THR A 67 15.76 8.86 30.75
N SER A 68 15.51 7.64 30.27
CA SER A 68 16.52 6.62 29.95
C SER A 68 16.84 6.63 28.46
N GLN A 69 17.56 7.66 28.03
CA GLN A 69 17.94 7.85 26.63
C GLN A 69 18.96 6.77 26.21
N ASN A 70 18.55 5.85 25.35
CA ASN A 70 19.48 5.17 24.45
C ASN A 70 19.31 5.76 23.04
N PRO A 71 20.17 6.73 22.63
CA PRO A 71 20.09 7.36 21.32
C PRO A 71 20.09 6.35 20.16
N GLY A 72 20.83 5.24 20.30
CA GLY A 72 20.87 4.20 19.28
C GLY A 72 19.53 3.50 19.07
N TYR A 73 18.74 3.33 20.12
CA TYR A 73 17.41 2.73 20.03
C TYR A 73 16.42 3.65 19.31
N ALA A 74 16.43 4.95 19.61
CA ALA A 74 15.59 5.94 18.92
C ALA A 74 15.92 6.02 17.42
N VAL A 75 17.21 6.00 17.07
CA VAL A 75 17.66 5.96 15.66
C VAL A 75 17.19 4.69 14.95
N SER A 76 17.27 3.52 15.61
CA SER A 76 16.78 2.26 15.04
C SER A 76 15.27 2.29 14.80
N GLN A 77 14.48 2.79 15.75
CA GLN A 77 13.03 2.94 15.58
C GLN A 77 12.68 3.92 14.45
N LEU A 78 13.41 5.02 14.32
CA LEU A 78 13.23 5.96 13.21
C LEU A 78 13.52 5.31 11.85
N GLN A 79 14.56 4.47 11.77
CA GLN A 79 14.84 3.71 10.54
C GLN A 79 13.69 2.74 10.22
N GLN A 80 13.10 2.07 11.22
CA GLN A 80 11.93 1.21 11.00
C GLN A 80 10.73 1.99 10.45
N ILE A 81 10.47 3.20 10.96
CA ILE A 81 9.41 4.09 10.44
C ILE A 81 9.68 4.41 8.97
N ILE A 82 10.92 4.77 8.62
CA ILE A 82 11.33 5.06 7.24
C ILE A 82 11.08 3.86 6.34
N ASN A 83 11.50 2.66 6.74
CA ASN A 83 11.32 1.44 5.97
C ASN A 83 9.83 1.17 5.68
N GLN A 84 8.93 1.36 6.66
CA GLN A 84 7.50 1.19 6.42
C GLN A 84 6.93 2.25 5.48
N LEU A 85 7.36 3.50 5.61
CA LEU A 85 6.93 4.56 4.71
C LEU A 85 7.42 4.36 3.27
N GLU A 86 8.60 3.78 3.07
CA GLU A 86 9.15 3.43 1.75
C GLU A 86 8.40 2.28 1.07
N SER A 87 7.78 1.38 1.84
CA SER A 87 6.99 0.27 1.30
C SER A 87 5.62 0.71 0.75
N VAL A 88 5.18 1.93 1.05
CA VAL A 88 3.92 2.50 0.56
C VAL A 88 4.01 2.77 -0.95
N LYS A 89 3.16 2.12 -1.73
CA LYS A 89 3.24 2.13 -3.19
C LYS A 89 2.64 3.40 -3.82
N PRO A 90 3.25 3.96 -4.87
CA PRO A 90 2.66 5.04 -5.66
C PRO A 90 1.27 4.70 -6.20
N GLY A 91 0.40 5.70 -6.28
CA GLY A 91 -0.96 5.55 -6.79
C GLY A 91 -1.96 4.92 -5.81
N THR A 92 -1.55 4.65 -4.57
CA THR A 92 -2.45 4.30 -3.45
C THR A 92 -2.94 5.55 -2.73
N THR A 93 -4.05 5.44 -2.02
CA THR A 93 -4.71 6.60 -1.38
C THR A 93 -3.81 7.25 -0.33
N VAL A 94 -3.06 6.44 0.42
CA VAL A 94 -2.19 6.91 1.51
C VAL A 94 -0.83 7.45 1.03
N TYR A 95 -0.47 7.24 -0.24
CA TYR A 95 0.85 7.60 -0.76
C TYR A 95 1.22 9.09 -0.61
N PRO A 96 0.35 10.07 -0.92
CA PRO A 96 0.72 11.48 -0.78
C PRO A 96 1.03 11.88 0.67
N GLU A 97 0.34 11.28 1.64
CA GLU A 97 0.58 11.54 3.06
C GLU A 97 1.84 10.83 3.54
N SER A 98 2.04 9.56 3.16
CA SER A 98 3.22 8.80 3.55
C SER A 98 4.52 9.44 3.06
N GLN A 99 4.53 10.03 1.86
CA GLN A 99 5.69 10.74 1.33
C GLN A 99 6.05 11.99 2.16
N LYS A 100 5.07 12.73 2.68
CA LYS A 100 5.32 13.87 3.59
C LYS A 100 5.96 13.40 4.90
N TRP A 101 5.47 12.28 5.43
CA TRP A 101 6.01 11.67 6.64
C TRP A 101 7.44 11.16 6.41
N LEU A 102 7.70 10.53 5.25
CA LEU A 102 9.00 10.02 4.87
C LEU A 102 10.05 11.12 4.79
N GLN A 103 9.70 12.24 4.16
CA GLN A 103 10.57 13.43 4.10
C GLN A 103 10.89 13.95 5.50
N SER A 104 9.88 14.04 6.37
CA SER A 104 10.04 14.51 7.75
C SER A 104 10.93 13.55 8.57
N ALA A 105 10.71 12.25 8.44
CA ALA A 105 11.48 11.21 9.13
C ALA A 105 12.96 11.21 8.69
N ARG A 106 13.24 11.30 7.38
CA ARG A 106 14.59 11.40 6.84
C ARG A 106 15.32 12.67 7.29
N LYS A 107 14.62 13.81 7.31
CA LYS A 107 15.17 15.04 7.88
C LYS A 107 15.55 14.85 9.35
N LYS A 108 14.66 14.23 10.13
CA LYS A 108 14.93 13.97 11.56
C LYS A 108 16.12 13.03 11.76
N GLN A 109 16.26 12.02 10.92
CA GLN A 109 17.39 11.09 10.95
C GLN A 109 18.72 11.80 10.73
N GLN A 110 18.78 12.72 9.75
CA GLN A 110 19.97 13.52 9.49
C GLN A 110 20.32 14.45 10.66
N GLU A 111 19.33 15.02 11.34
CA GLU A 111 19.54 15.83 12.54
C GLU A 111 20.16 15.01 13.68
N TRP A 112 19.72 13.77 13.88
CA TRP A 112 20.22 12.88 14.94
C TRP A 112 21.59 12.27 14.65
N GLN A 113 21.98 12.16 13.38
CA GLN A 113 23.32 11.67 13.00
C GLN A 113 24.41 12.74 13.11
N LYS A 114 24.04 14.02 13.20
CA LYS A 114 24.96 15.16 13.29
C LYS A 114 25.28 15.58 14.73
N ASN A 115 24.49 15.13 15.70
CA ASN A 115 24.63 15.40 17.13
C ASN A 115 25.18 14.17 17.85
#